data_AF-A0ABC9DTC5-F1
#
_entry.id   AF-A0ABC9DTC5-F1
#
_cell.length_a   1.000
_cell.length_b   1.000
_cell.length_c   1.000
_cell.angle_alpha   90.00
_cell.angle_beta   90.00
_cell.angle_gamma   90.00
#
_symmetry.space_group_name_H-M   'P 1'
#
loop_
_entity.id
_entity.type
_entity.pdbx_description
1 polymer ?
#
loop_
_entity_poly.entity_id
_entity_poly.type
_entity_poly.pdbx_seq_one_letter_code
_entity_poly.pdbx_strand_id
1 'polypeptide(L)'
;MGEALVDRYVHFEDELSMIIEERGGTPESLTVEWVLEKLYALDLSGEEMKAAVEREMEQVMLRYREEVELPAEVILRERKASRPSAVQKVPVSLSGNNGYDAAFYREALDGIEVCLRQVAPPGLTSLVLRVSWPGDSALRNFPAAAFISSTDHNILVLYVGPYRPGLSAPGFYLVYDAWANSVEVVPQLPSHSVTLFSHCSIGTGVAVLRYSLPSDYVLVELLPHQDSRGLISNMATLFMWHSSGPFAGRWVQKEVVLPLPSEPEEHTSQPSYNFCADTVFAVGNICLCWVDLLQGILVCDYVLADHPEFRFVKLPEACSVGIKPDPDGGRGLPGQYRSMCCKRRGADHVIKFIFMHRHGQGAGISGVALSIWTLEQPCNKLSKWKAGRTSFDDFTEA
;
A
#
# COMPACT_ATOMS: atom_id res chain seq x y z
N MET A 1 -18.10 15.21 -10.95
CA MET A 1 -17.36 14.32 -10.05
C MET A 1 -16.07 15.05 -9.71
N GLY A 2 -15.84 15.37 -8.43
CA GLY A 2 -14.66 16.14 -7.99
C GLY A 2 -13.43 15.26 -7.86
N GLU A 3 -12.23 15.84 -8.00
CA GLU A 3 -10.96 15.20 -7.64
C GLU A 3 -10.76 15.32 -6.12
N ALA A 4 -10.28 14.27 -5.47
CA ALA A 4 -10.02 14.26 -4.03
C ALA A 4 -8.56 13.90 -3.75
N LEU A 5 -7.93 14.63 -2.82
CA LEU A 5 -6.63 14.28 -2.28
C LEU A 5 -6.84 13.38 -1.06
N VAL A 6 -6.19 12.21 -1.06
CA VAL A 6 -6.27 11.23 0.03
C VAL A 6 -4.86 10.97 0.54
N ASP A 7 -4.70 10.95 1.86
CA ASP A 7 -3.46 10.50 2.49
C ASP A 7 -3.23 9.01 2.19
N ARG A 8 -1.98 8.63 1.88
CA ARG A 8 -1.65 7.22 1.67
C ARG A 8 -1.77 6.40 2.95
N TYR A 9 -1.61 7.01 4.12
CA TYR A 9 -1.81 6.34 5.39
C TYR A 9 -3.26 6.52 5.84
N VAL A 10 -3.94 5.38 6.01
CA VAL A 10 -5.35 5.32 6.38
C VAL A 10 -5.44 4.80 7.81
N HIS A 11 -5.75 5.70 8.74
CA HIS A 11 -5.79 5.38 10.16
C HIS A 11 -6.91 4.40 10.52
N PHE A 12 -6.66 3.60 11.54
CA PHE A 12 -7.66 2.75 12.15
C PHE A 12 -8.29 3.44 13.35
N GLU A 13 -9.62 3.33 13.44
CA GLU A 13 -10.37 3.70 14.62
C GLU A 13 -10.90 2.44 15.27
N ASP A 14 -10.24 2.04 16.36
CA ASP A 14 -10.64 0.86 17.12
C ASP A 14 -11.91 1.13 17.92
N GLU A 15 -13.03 0.57 17.45
CA GLU A 15 -14.33 0.75 18.07
C GLU A 15 -14.42 0.07 19.44
N LEU A 16 -13.62 -0.98 19.69
CA LEU A 16 -13.56 -1.59 21.02
C LEU A 16 -12.83 -0.66 22.00
N SER A 17 -11.69 -0.09 21.60
CA SER A 17 -10.96 0.88 22.42
C SER A 17 -11.83 2.10 22.74
N MET A 18 -12.57 2.63 21.76
CA MET A 18 -13.52 3.73 22.02
C MET A 18 -14.59 3.35 23.05
N ILE A 19 -15.14 2.13 23.00
CA ILE A 19 -16.13 1.68 24.00
C ILE A 19 -15.47 1.49 25.38
N ILE A 20 -14.24 0.99 25.43
CA ILE A 20 -13.50 0.86 26.69
C ILE A 20 -13.29 2.25 27.31
N GLU A 21 -12.88 3.25 26.52
CA GLU A 21 -12.76 4.64 26.96
C GLU A 21 -14.11 5.21 27.46
N GLU A 22 -15.20 5.00 26.73
CA GLU A 22 -16.55 5.40 27.15
C GLU A 22 -16.98 4.78 28.49
N ARG A 23 -16.46 3.58 28.82
CA ARG A 23 -16.73 2.87 30.08
C ARG A 23 -15.81 3.28 31.24
N GLY A 24 -14.94 4.27 31.05
CA GLY A 24 -14.00 4.75 32.06
C GLY A 24 -12.56 4.25 31.86
N GLY A 25 -12.25 3.64 30.71
CA GLY A 25 -10.90 3.19 30.35
C GLY A 25 -10.44 1.93 31.09
N THR A 26 -9.13 1.69 31.04
CA THR A 26 -8.49 0.58 31.74
C THR A 26 -8.28 0.93 33.21
N PRO A 27 -8.80 0.13 34.17
CA PRO A 27 -8.51 0.32 35.58
C PRO A 27 -7.00 0.28 35.86
N GLU A 28 -6.50 1.16 36.72
CA GLU A 28 -5.08 1.29 37.05
C GLU A 28 -4.44 -0.04 37.48
N SER A 29 -5.18 -0.85 38.26
CA SER A 29 -4.74 -2.18 38.72
C SER A 29 -4.54 -3.22 37.62
N LEU A 30 -4.96 -2.92 36.39
CA LEU A 30 -4.83 -3.78 35.20
C LEU A 30 -3.84 -3.21 34.18
N THR A 31 -3.11 -2.15 34.53
CA THR A 31 -2.06 -1.57 33.67
C THR A 31 -0.73 -2.30 33.86
N VAL A 32 0.09 -2.32 32.80
CA VAL A 32 1.43 -2.92 32.84
C VAL A 32 2.31 -2.18 33.84
N GLU A 33 2.20 -0.85 33.86
CA GLU A 33 2.93 0.03 34.76
C GLU A 33 2.68 -0.33 36.22
N TRP A 34 1.42 -0.46 36.64
CA TRP A 34 1.07 -0.82 38.01
C TRP A 34 1.61 -2.20 38.43
N VAL A 35 1.53 -3.18 37.53
CA VAL A 35 2.05 -4.53 37.78
C VAL A 35 3.56 -4.50 37.96
N LEU A 36 4.27 -3.78 37.09
CA LEU A 36 5.72 -3.64 37.18
C LEU A 36 6.12 -2.89 38.46
N GLU A 37 5.46 -1.80 38.83
CA GLU A 37 5.72 -1.07 40.08
C GLU A 37 5.55 -1.97 41.31
N LYS A 38 4.46 -2.74 41.38
CA LYS A 38 4.19 -3.70 42.46
C LYS A 38 5.29 -4.76 42.55
N LEU A 39 5.76 -5.28 41.41
CA LEU A 39 6.79 -6.31 41.37
C LEU A 39 8.17 -5.77 41.71
N TYR A 40 8.55 -4.58 41.21
CA TYR A 40 9.83 -3.94 41.54
C TYR A 40 9.93 -3.53 43.02
N ALA A 41 8.80 -3.36 43.71
CA ALA A 41 8.79 -3.16 45.16
C ALA A 41 9.15 -4.44 45.95
N LEU A 42 9.18 -5.61 45.29
CA LEU A 42 9.61 -6.88 45.89
C LEU A 42 11.11 -7.07 45.63
N ASP A 43 11.87 -7.36 46.68
CA ASP A 43 13.31 -7.62 46.62
C ASP A 43 13.60 -9.05 46.09
N LEU A 44 13.16 -9.31 44.85
CA LEU A 44 13.27 -10.60 44.16
C LEU A 44 14.60 -10.70 43.43
N SER A 45 15.16 -11.91 43.36
CA SER A 45 16.29 -12.18 42.46
C SER A 45 15.86 -12.12 40.98
N GLY A 46 16.82 -11.99 40.06
CA GLY A 46 16.52 -11.78 38.63
C GLY A 46 15.64 -12.85 37.97
N GLU A 47 15.86 -14.13 38.28
CA GLU A 47 15.04 -15.23 37.75
C GLU A 47 13.65 -15.27 38.40
N GLU A 48 13.57 -14.98 39.70
CA GLU A 48 12.28 -14.90 40.42
C GLU A 48 11.44 -13.73 39.93
N MET A 49 12.07 -12.58 39.67
CA MET A 49 11.44 -11.41 39.08
C MET A 49 10.86 -11.74 37.70
N LYS A 50 11.63 -12.38 36.84
CA LYS A 50 11.17 -12.78 35.50
C LYS A 50 9.95 -13.71 35.57
N ALA A 51 10.01 -14.75 36.40
CA ALA A 51 8.91 -15.69 36.58
C ALA A 51 7.68 -15.06 37.29
N ALA A 52 7.88 -14.03 38.11
CA ALA A 52 6.79 -13.26 38.72
C ALA A 52 6.13 -12.34 37.70
N VAL A 53 6.91 -11.63 36.88
CA VAL A 53 6.41 -10.77 35.79
C VAL A 53 5.56 -11.59 34.83
N GLU A 54 6.05 -12.74 34.37
CA GLU A 54 5.33 -13.60 33.42
C GLU A 54 3.96 -14.04 34.00
N ARG A 55 3.94 -14.56 35.23
CA ARG A 55 2.70 -15.00 35.88
C ARG A 55 1.71 -13.86 36.16
N GLU A 56 2.17 -12.73 36.70
CA GLU A 56 1.27 -11.61 36.98
C GLU A 56 0.75 -10.98 35.69
N MET A 57 1.58 -10.90 34.63
CA MET A 57 1.12 -10.43 33.32
C MET A 57 0.06 -11.34 32.73
N GLU A 58 0.22 -12.66 32.79
CA GLU A 58 -0.82 -13.60 32.35
C GLU A 58 -2.14 -13.40 33.12
N GLN A 59 -2.07 -13.26 34.45
CA GLN A 59 -3.27 -13.03 35.27
C GLN A 59 -3.94 -11.69 34.96
N VAL A 60 -3.15 -10.63 34.76
CA VAL A 60 -3.65 -9.30 34.43
C VAL A 60 -4.30 -9.28 33.05
N MET A 61 -3.71 -9.97 32.06
CA MET A 61 -4.31 -10.12 30.72
C MET A 61 -5.64 -10.86 30.77
N LEU A 62 -5.74 -11.94 31.56
CA LEU A 62 -7.01 -12.66 31.76
C LEU A 62 -8.08 -11.77 32.40
N ARG A 63 -7.74 -11.07 33.48
CA ARG A 63 -8.65 -10.15 34.16
C ARG A 63 -9.06 -8.98 33.28
N TYR A 64 -8.11 -8.42 32.53
CA TYR A 64 -8.39 -7.35 31.56
C TYR A 64 -9.41 -7.81 30.51
N ARG A 65 -9.24 -9.02 29.97
CA ARG A 65 -10.20 -9.59 29.02
C ARG A 65 -11.59 -9.76 29.64
N GLU A 66 -11.68 -10.29 30.85
CA GLU A 66 -12.96 -10.55 31.52
C GLU A 66 -13.68 -9.28 32.00
N GLU A 67 -12.94 -8.36 32.62
CA GLU A 67 -13.49 -7.16 33.28
C GLU A 67 -13.67 -5.99 32.30
N VAL A 68 -12.84 -5.90 31.26
CA VAL A 68 -12.76 -4.74 30.34
C VAL A 68 -13.22 -5.09 28.92
N GLU A 69 -12.58 -6.05 28.25
CA GLU A 69 -12.82 -6.32 26.82
C GLU A 69 -14.18 -6.99 26.58
N LEU A 70 -14.48 -8.11 27.24
CA LEU A 70 -15.71 -8.87 26.99
C LEU A 70 -16.98 -8.03 27.18
N PRO A 71 -17.14 -7.20 28.22
CA PRO A 71 -18.32 -6.35 28.33
C PRO A 71 -18.35 -5.24 27.26
N ALA A 72 -17.19 -4.73 26.84
CA ALA A 72 -17.12 -3.77 25.73
C ALA A 72 -17.49 -4.41 24.38
N GLU A 73 -17.09 -5.66 24.14
CA GLU A 73 -17.48 -6.43 22.96
C GLU A 73 -18.98 -6.68 22.88
N VAL A 74 -19.63 -6.97 24.02
CA VAL A 74 -21.08 -7.15 24.07
C VAL A 74 -21.79 -5.88 23.59
N ILE A 75 -21.37 -4.72 24.09
CA ILE A 75 -21.91 -3.41 23.66
C ILE A 75 -21.61 -3.17 22.18
N LEU A 76 -20.39 -3.47 21.72
CA LEU A 76 -20.01 -3.31 20.31
C LEU A 76 -20.90 -4.16 19.40
N ARG A 77 -21.13 -5.42 19.78
CA ARG A 77 -21.99 -6.37 19.05
C ARG A 77 -23.43 -5.86 18.97
N GLU A 78 -23.99 -5.36 20.06
CA GLU A 78 -25.32 -4.74 20.08
C GLU A 78 -25.39 -3.49 19.18
N ARG A 79 -24.37 -2.62 19.24
CA ARG A 79 -24.27 -1.44 18.37
C ARG A 79 -24.22 -1.83 16.89
N LYS A 80 -23.42 -2.82 16.52
CA LYS A 80 -23.32 -3.32 15.14
C LYS A 80 -24.60 -4.00 14.67
N ALA A 81 -25.30 -4.72 15.55
CA ALA A 81 -26.60 -5.32 15.23
C ALA A 81 -27.68 -4.25 14.98
N SER A 82 -27.66 -3.16 15.74
CA SER A 82 -28.62 -2.05 15.58
C SER A 82 -28.29 -1.10 14.43
N ARG A 83 -27.03 -1.04 14.01
CA ARG A 83 -26.52 -0.19 12.92
C ARG A 83 -25.68 -1.05 11.97
N PRO A 84 -26.34 -1.72 10.99
CA PRO A 84 -25.61 -2.51 10.02
C PRO A 84 -24.65 -1.63 9.21
N SER A 85 -23.61 -2.28 8.68
CA SER A 85 -22.62 -1.67 7.79
C SER A 85 -23.27 -0.81 6.72
N ALA A 86 -22.81 0.44 6.57
CA ALA A 86 -23.24 1.32 5.48
C ALA A 86 -22.53 0.97 4.17
N VAL A 87 -21.39 0.27 4.27
CA VAL A 87 -20.59 -0.21 3.14
C VAL A 87 -21.00 -1.64 2.79
N GLN A 88 -21.18 -1.94 1.51
CA GLN A 88 -21.45 -3.30 1.05
C GLN A 88 -20.21 -4.18 1.24
N LYS A 89 -20.36 -5.33 1.92
CA LYS A 89 -19.29 -6.33 2.04
C LYS A 89 -19.37 -7.28 0.85
N VAL A 90 -18.33 -7.33 0.02
CA VAL A 90 -18.24 -8.24 -1.13
C VAL A 90 -17.57 -9.53 -0.65
N PRO A 91 -18.30 -10.66 -0.60
CA PRO A 91 -17.71 -11.91 -0.16
C PRO A 91 -16.73 -12.41 -1.21
N VAL A 92 -15.51 -12.74 -0.79
CA VAL A 92 -14.55 -13.37 -1.68
C VAL A 92 -14.84 -14.86 -1.80
N SER A 93 -15.16 -15.29 -3.02
CA SER A 93 -15.24 -16.69 -3.37
C SER A 93 -13.83 -17.25 -3.49
N LEU A 94 -13.24 -17.67 -2.36
CA LEU A 94 -11.94 -18.34 -2.35
C LEU A 94 -12.08 -19.69 -3.03
N SER A 95 -11.75 -19.77 -4.32
CA SER A 95 -11.69 -21.05 -5.03
C SER A 95 -10.32 -21.68 -4.83
N GLY A 96 -10.27 -22.85 -4.19
CA GLY A 96 -9.04 -23.65 -4.05
C GLY A 96 -8.49 -23.77 -2.63
N ASN A 97 -7.65 -24.79 -2.43
CA ASN A 97 -7.00 -25.11 -1.16
C ASN A 97 -5.78 -24.19 -0.94
N ASN A 98 -6.02 -22.88 -0.81
CA ASN A 98 -4.97 -21.85 -0.86
C ASN A 98 -4.26 -21.60 0.49
N GLY A 99 -4.32 -22.56 1.43
CA GLY A 99 -3.54 -22.53 2.68
C GLY A 99 -3.91 -21.44 3.70
N TYR A 100 -4.84 -20.54 3.38
CA TYR A 100 -5.30 -19.48 4.28
C TYR A 100 -6.70 -19.75 4.84
N ASP A 101 -6.93 -19.29 6.06
CA ASP A 101 -8.19 -19.48 6.78
C ASP A 101 -9.29 -18.55 6.24
N ALA A 102 -10.32 -19.12 5.62
CA ALA A 102 -11.47 -18.36 5.14
C ALA A 102 -12.21 -17.64 6.29
N ALA A 103 -12.10 -18.13 7.53
CA ALA A 103 -12.65 -17.44 8.69
C ALA A 103 -11.91 -16.14 8.98
N PHE A 104 -10.57 -16.15 8.90
CA PHE A 104 -9.74 -14.95 9.07
C PHE A 104 -10.12 -13.81 8.11
N TYR A 105 -10.27 -14.09 6.81
CA TYR A 105 -10.65 -13.05 5.85
C TYR A 105 -12.10 -12.58 5.99
N ARG A 106 -13.00 -13.48 6.42
CA ARG A 106 -14.38 -13.11 6.72
C ARG A 106 -14.45 -12.19 7.92
N GLU A 107 -13.77 -12.53 9.02
CA GLU A 107 -13.66 -11.69 10.21
C GLU A 107 -13.05 -10.32 9.89
N ALA A 108 -12.01 -10.30 9.06
CA ALA A 108 -11.41 -9.07 8.56
C ALA A 108 -12.42 -8.18 7.84
N LEU A 109 -13.16 -8.75 6.86
CA LEU A 109 -14.16 -8.04 6.07
C LEU A 109 -15.32 -7.52 6.92
N ASP A 110 -15.84 -8.35 7.82
CA ASP A 110 -16.99 -8.02 8.66
C ASP A 110 -16.65 -6.92 9.69
N GLY A 111 -15.40 -6.88 10.16
CA GLY A 111 -14.94 -5.92 11.15
C GLY A 111 -14.53 -4.55 10.61
N ILE A 112 -14.41 -4.35 9.29
CA ILE A 112 -13.96 -3.08 8.69
C ILE A 112 -15.14 -2.23 8.26
N GLU A 113 -15.16 -0.95 8.64
CA GLU A 113 -16.07 0.05 8.07
C GLU A 113 -15.29 1.21 7.46
N VAL A 114 -15.54 1.50 6.19
CA VAL A 114 -14.90 2.63 5.49
C VAL A 114 -15.65 3.91 5.81
N CYS A 115 -14.93 4.91 6.32
CA CYS A 115 -15.49 6.20 6.67
C CYS A 115 -14.75 7.31 5.91
N LEU A 116 -15.51 8.13 5.18
CA LEU A 116 -15.02 9.37 4.59
C LEU A 116 -15.32 10.52 5.56
N ARG A 117 -14.27 11.14 6.09
CA ARG A 117 -14.38 12.29 6.98
C ARG A 117 -14.05 13.56 6.22
N GLN A 118 -14.98 14.49 6.20
CA GLN A 118 -14.69 15.84 5.72
C GLN A 118 -13.92 16.57 6.81
N VAL A 119 -12.64 16.86 6.55
CA VAL A 119 -11.82 17.70 7.43
C VAL A 119 -12.16 19.16 7.12
N ALA A 120 -12.20 20.00 8.16
CA ALA A 120 -12.39 21.43 8.04
C ALA A 120 -11.35 22.06 7.07
N PRO A 121 -11.61 23.26 6.51
CA PRO A 121 -10.81 23.88 5.45
C PRO A 121 -9.28 23.75 5.61
N PRO A 122 -8.54 23.39 4.55
CA PRO A 122 -8.97 23.34 3.15
C PRO A 122 -9.46 21.94 2.73
N GLY A 123 -10.60 21.48 3.25
CA GLY A 123 -11.50 20.53 2.58
C GLY A 123 -10.89 19.18 2.22
N LEU A 124 -9.87 18.73 2.95
CA LEU A 124 -9.35 17.38 2.77
C LEU A 124 -10.42 16.38 3.20
N THR A 125 -10.71 15.40 2.36
CA THR A 125 -11.49 14.23 2.80
C THR A 125 -10.49 13.20 3.28
N SER A 126 -10.50 12.89 4.57
CA SER A 126 -9.68 11.83 5.14
C SER A 126 -10.43 10.50 5.04
N LEU A 127 -9.76 9.48 4.52
CA LEU A 127 -10.23 8.11 4.55
C LEU A 127 -9.78 7.47 5.87
N VAL A 128 -10.71 6.87 6.59
CA VAL A 128 -10.46 6.17 7.87
C VAL A 128 -11.14 4.80 7.82
N LEU A 129 -10.50 3.79 8.41
CA LEU A 129 -11.12 2.48 8.61
C LEU A 129 -11.51 2.34 10.08
N ARG A 130 -12.80 2.27 10.38
CA ARG A 130 -13.23 1.86 11.72
C ARG A 130 -13.14 0.34 11.80
N VAL A 131 -12.48 -0.16 12.84
CA VAL A 131 -12.24 -1.58 13.04
C VAL A 131 -12.97 -2.07 14.28
N SER A 132 -13.64 -3.21 14.15
CA SER A 132 -14.49 -3.82 15.17
C SER A 132 -14.16 -5.30 15.42
N TRP A 133 -12.90 -5.67 15.23
CA TRP A 133 -12.48 -7.05 15.42
C TRP A 133 -12.58 -7.46 16.90
N PRO A 134 -12.89 -8.72 17.24
CA PRO A 134 -12.87 -9.21 18.62
C PRO A 134 -11.52 -9.02 19.31
N GLY A 135 -11.49 -8.92 20.64
CA GLY A 135 -10.30 -8.73 21.49
C GLY A 135 -9.23 -9.80 21.28
N ASP A 136 -9.65 -11.03 21.00
CA ASP A 136 -8.77 -12.17 20.73
C ASP A 136 -8.44 -12.38 19.25
N SER A 137 -8.90 -11.49 18.38
CA SER A 137 -8.59 -11.54 16.96
C SER A 137 -7.11 -11.31 16.72
N ALA A 138 -6.50 -12.14 15.87
CA ALA A 138 -5.15 -11.93 15.37
C ALA A 138 -4.99 -10.59 14.59
N LEU A 139 -6.10 -10.04 14.09
CA LEU A 139 -6.14 -8.76 13.36
C LEU A 139 -5.84 -7.57 14.27
N ARG A 140 -6.06 -7.69 15.59
CA ARG A 140 -5.74 -6.63 16.56
C ARG A 140 -4.24 -6.38 16.75
N ASN A 141 -3.41 -7.33 16.33
CA ASN A 141 -1.95 -7.16 16.32
C ASN A 141 -1.45 -6.35 15.11
N PHE A 142 -2.36 -5.87 14.24
CA PHE A 142 -1.97 -5.10 13.08
C PHE A 142 -1.57 -3.68 13.47
N PRO A 143 -0.67 -3.04 12.71
CA PRO A 143 -0.42 -1.61 12.84
C PRO A 143 -1.74 -0.82 12.77
N ALA A 144 -1.83 0.28 13.51
CA ALA A 144 -3.01 1.15 13.59
C ALA A 144 -3.32 1.94 12.30
N ALA A 145 -2.82 1.49 11.16
CA ALA A 145 -3.07 2.09 9.85
C ALA A 145 -2.91 1.07 8.72
N ALA A 146 -3.64 1.32 7.63
CA ALA A 146 -3.44 0.70 6.33
C ALA A 146 -2.67 1.66 5.41
N PHE A 147 -2.15 1.10 4.31
CA PHE A 147 -1.41 1.87 3.32
C PHE A 147 -2.07 1.77 1.95
N ILE A 148 -2.51 2.88 1.37
CA ILE A 148 -2.99 2.96 -0.01
C ILE A 148 -1.82 2.75 -0.95
N SER A 149 -1.83 1.62 -1.66
CA SER A 149 -0.79 1.28 -2.63
C SER A 149 -1.01 2.00 -3.95
N SER A 150 -2.25 1.96 -4.45
CA SER A 150 -2.62 2.59 -5.72
C SER A 150 -4.13 2.80 -5.83
N THR A 151 -4.52 3.56 -6.85
CA THR A 151 -5.91 3.92 -7.13
C THR A 151 -6.16 4.01 -8.63
N ASP A 152 -7.36 3.66 -9.07
CA ASP A 152 -7.82 3.95 -10.42
C ASP A 152 -9.31 4.30 -10.44
N HIS A 153 -9.63 5.52 -10.88
CA HIS A 153 -10.97 6.09 -10.84
C HIS A 153 -11.61 6.00 -9.43
N ASN A 154 -12.64 5.16 -9.26
CA ASN A 154 -13.37 4.92 -8.02
C ASN A 154 -12.80 3.78 -7.18
N ILE A 155 -11.75 3.09 -7.63
CA ILE A 155 -11.18 1.94 -6.95
C ILE A 155 -9.90 2.34 -6.22
N LEU A 156 -9.82 2.01 -4.94
CA LEU A 156 -8.64 2.18 -4.10
C LEU A 156 -8.19 0.80 -3.62
N VAL A 157 -6.89 0.54 -3.62
CA VAL A 157 -6.32 -0.68 -3.03
C VAL A 157 -5.36 -0.34 -1.91
N LEU A 158 -5.53 -1.03 -0.78
CA LEU A 158 -4.74 -0.85 0.43
C LEU A 158 -4.08 -2.15 0.84
N TYR A 159 -2.89 -2.07 1.42
CA TYR A 159 -2.37 -3.13 2.28
C TYR A 159 -2.88 -2.92 3.69
N VAL A 160 -3.46 -3.97 4.27
CA VAL A 160 -3.88 -4.03 5.67
C VAL A 160 -3.00 -5.04 6.41
N GLY A 161 -2.44 -4.61 7.55
CA GLY A 161 -1.49 -5.40 8.32
C GLY A 161 -0.04 -5.31 7.81
N PRO A 162 0.88 -6.06 8.44
CA PRO A 162 2.30 -6.08 8.09
C PRO A 162 2.60 -6.81 6.77
N TYR A 163 1.61 -7.45 6.15
CA TYR A 163 1.78 -8.20 4.90
C TYR A 163 2.38 -7.35 3.77
N ARG A 164 3.44 -7.86 3.15
CA ARG A 164 3.93 -7.47 1.83
C ARG A 164 4.30 -8.75 1.07
N PRO A 165 4.21 -8.78 -0.27
CA PRO A 165 4.61 -9.94 -1.05
C PRO A 165 5.99 -10.48 -0.66
N GLY A 166 6.09 -11.80 -0.49
CA GLY A 166 7.31 -12.49 -0.05
C GLY A 166 7.50 -12.54 1.47
N LEU A 167 6.96 -11.61 2.25
CA LEU A 167 7.02 -11.67 3.72
C LEU A 167 5.99 -12.65 4.28
N SER A 168 6.41 -13.53 5.19
CA SER A 168 5.54 -14.44 5.94
C SER A 168 4.78 -13.73 7.07
N ALA A 169 4.22 -12.55 6.79
CA ALA A 169 3.49 -11.73 7.74
C ALA A 169 1.97 -11.76 7.44
N PRO A 170 1.10 -11.77 8.47
CA PRO A 170 -0.34 -11.75 8.26
C PRO A 170 -0.81 -10.41 7.67
N GLY A 171 -1.98 -10.42 7.02
CA GLY A 171 -2.55 -9.25 6.36
C GLY A 171 -3.23 -9.62 5.04
N PHE A 172 -3.69 -8.60 4.32
CA PHE A 172 -4.44 -8.76 3.08
C PHE A 172 -4.45 -7.46 2.27
N TYR A 173 -4.96 -7.56 1.06
CA TYR A 173 -5.31 -6.40 0.27
C TYR A 173 -6.79 -6.04 0.56
N LEU A 174 -7.06 -4.77 0.81
CA LEU A 174 -8.42 -4.25 0.90
C LEU A 174 -8.70 -3.42 -0.34
N VAL A 175 -9.73 -3.78 -1.10
CA VAL A 175 -10.21 -2.98 -2.22
C VAL A 175 -11.46 -2.23 -1.79
N TYR A 176 -11.45 -0.91 -1.94
CA TYR A 176 -12.61 -0.08 -1.74
C TYR A 176 -13.08 0.49 -3.08
N ASP A 177 -14.33 0.21 -3.42
CA ASP A 177 -15.04 0.86 -4.52
C ASP A 177 -15.91 1.98 -3.96
N ALA A 178 -15.47 3.22 -4.18
CA ALA A 178 -16.18 4.42 -3.76
C ALA A 178 -17.48 4.68 -4.54
N TRP A 179 -17.63 4.12 -5.74
CA TRP A 179 -18.84 4.26 -6.55
C TRP A 179 -19.95 3.32 -6.07
N ALA A 180 -19.62 2.04 -5.85
CA ALA A 180 -20.57 1.08 -5.29
C ALA A 180 -20.71 1.18 -3.77
N ASN A 181 -19.84 1.95 -3.12
CA ASN A 181 -19.66 1.97 -1.68
C ASN A 181 -19.49 0.56 -1.11
N SER A 182 -18.54 -0.19 -1.68
CA SER A 182 -18.32 -1.60 -1.34
C SER A 182 -16.86 -1.88 -1.02
N VAL A 183 -16.61 -2.87 -0.15
CA VAL A 183 -15.28 -3.37 0.17
C VAL A 183 -15.13 -4.86 -0.12
N GLU A 184 -13.96 -5.23 -0.62
CA GLU A 184 -13.53 -6.61 -0.85
C GLU A 184 -12.19 -6.86 -0.16
N VAL A 185 -12.06 -7.99 0.54
CA VAL A 185 -10.79 -8.46 1.11
C VAL A 185 -10.17 -9.46 0.16
N VAL A 186 -9.11 -9.06 -0.54
CA VAL A 186 -8.37 -9.94 -1.44
C VAL A 186 -7.24 -10.63 -0.66
N PRO A 187 -7.15 -11.98 -0.71
CA PRO A 187 -6.15 -12.73 0.04
C PRO A 187 -4.73 -12.43 -0.44
N GLN A 188 -3.76 -12.81 0.38
CA GLN A 188 -2.35 -12.75 0.04
C GLN A 188 -2.04 -13.60 -1.20
N LEU A 189 -0.91 -13.31 -1.85
CA LEU A 189 -0.33 -14.20 -2.85
C LEU A 189 -0.09 -15.60 -2.23
N PRO A 190 -0.31 -16.70 -2.97
CA PRO A 190 -0.11 -18.03 -2.41
C PRO A 190 1.34 -18.23 -1.93
N SER A 191 1.51 -18.75 -0.72
CA SER A 191 2.81 -18.86 -0.03
C SER A 191 3.88 -19.68 -0.77
N HIS A 192 3.46 -20.61 -1.64
CA HIS A 192 4.36 -21.42 -2.46
C HIS A 192 4.79 -20.73 -3.76
N SER A 193 4.16 -19.62 -4.13
CA SER A 193 4.42 -18.92 -5.38
C SER A 193 5.50 -17.84 -5.25
N VAL A 194 5.70 -17.30 -4.06
CA VAL A 194 6.62 -16.17 -3.81
C VAL A 194 7.38 -16.40 -2.52
N THR A 195 8.71 -16.23 -2.56
CA THR A 195 9.56 -16.21 -1.36
C THR A 195 10.52 -15.03 -1.46
N LEU A 196 11.01 -14.54 -0.32
CA LEU A 196 12.08 -13.50 -0.26
C LEU A 196 13.41 -13.94 -0.88
N PHE A 197 13.55 -15.21 -1.26
CA PHE A 197 14.75 -15.73 -1.90
C PHE A 197 14.61 -15.82 -3.43
N SER A 198 13.38 -15.94 -3.94
CA SER A 198 13.11 -16.05 -5.37
C SER A 198 12.62 -14.75 -5.99
N HIS A 199 11.97 -13.89 -5.20
CA HIS A 199 11.38 -12.64 -5.67
C HIS A 199 11.73 -11.48 -4.75
N CYS A 200 11.75 -10.29 -5.33
CA CYS A 200 11.88 -9.04 -4.61
C CYS A 200 10.69 -8.11 -4.91
N SER A 201 10.53 -7.06 -4.10
CA SER A 201 9.59 -6.00 -4.40
C SER A 201 10.16 -5.09 -5.50
N ILE A 202 9.35 -4.78 -6.51
CA ILE A 202 9.70 -3.76 -7.51
C ILE A 202 9.71 -2.33 -6.93
N GLY A 203 9.21 -2.13 -5.70
CA GLY A 203 9.08 -0.82 -5.06
C GLY A 203 7.67 -0.61 -4.51
N THR A 204 6.98 0.42 -5.01
CA THR A 204 5.62 0.78 -4.62
C THR A 204 4.68 -0.32 -5.11
N GLY A 205 3.94 -0.90 -4.16
CA GLY A 205 3.32 -2.22 -4.26
C GLY A 205 2.20 -2.38 -5.29
N VAL A 206 1.15 -3.13 -4.91
CA VAL A 206 0.07 -3.55 -5.80
C VAL A 206 -0.53 -2.40 -6.60
N ALA A 207 -0.71 -2.63 -7.89
CA ALA A 207 -1.40 -1.76 -8.83
C ALA A 207 -2.87 -2.17 -8.94
N VAL A 208 -3.76 -1.22 -9.20
CA VAL A 208 -5.15 -1.49 -9.58
C VAL A 208 -5.48 -0.85 -10.92
N LEU A 209 -6.21 -1.58 -11.76
CA LEU A 209 -6.74 -1.10 -13.03
C LEU A 209 -8.22 -1.45 -13.12
N ARG A 210 -9.07 -0.44 -13.29
CA ARG A 210 -10.50 -0.61 -13.56
C ARG A 210 -10.69 -0.77 -15.07
N TYR A 211 -10.88 -2.00 -15.50
CA TYR A 211 -10.90 -2.34 -16.93
C TYR A 211 -12.29 -2.24 -17.57
N SER A 212 -13.36 -2.34 -16.78
CA SER A 212 -14.74 -2.25 -17.27
C SER A 212 -15.65 -1.49 -16.30
N LEU A 213 -16.64 -0.82 -16.86
CA LEU A 213 -17.67 -0.11 -16.11
C LEU A 213 -18.71 -1.10 -15.57
N PRO A 214 -19.28 -0.86 -14.37
CA PRO A 214 -19.01 0.29 -13.52
C PRO A 214 -17.67 0.18 -12.76
N SER A 215 -17.32 -1.03 -12.32
CA SER A 215 -16.31 -1.24 -11.27
C SER A 215 -15.49 -2.51 -11.42
N ASP A 216 -15.49 -3.15 -12.59
CA ASP A 216 -14.65 -4.33 -12.80
C ASP A 216 -13.17 -3.92 -12.78
N TYR A 217 -12.39 -4.58 -11.94
CA TYR A 217 -10.98 -4.25 -11.72
C TYR A 217 -10.09 -5.49 -11.72
N VAL A 218 -8.81 -5.24 -11.98
CA VAL A 218 -7.73 -6.19 -11.76
C VAL A 218 -6.73 -5.59 -10.77
N LEU A 219 -6.35 -6.35 -9.74
CA LEU A 219 -5.19 -6.05 -8.93
C LEU A 219 -3.97 -6.75 -9.52
N VAL A 220 -2.84 -6.06 -9.53
CA VAL A 220 -1.63 -6.55 -10.16
C VAL A 220 -0.42 -6.33 -9.26
N GLU A 221 0.23 -7.43 -8.89
CA GLU A 221 1.54 -7.43 -8.26
C GLU A 221 2.59 -7.81 -9.30
N LEU A 222 3.66 -7.02 -9.39
CA LEU A 222 4.78 -7.29 -10.28
C LEU A 222 6.03 -7.53 -9.44
N LEU A 223 6.50 -8.77 -9.42
CA LEU A 223 7.59 -9.20 -8.57
C LEU A 223 8.77 -9.68 -9.42
N PRO A 224 9.84 -8.87 -9.55
CA PRO A 224 11.06 -9.30 -10.20
C PRO A 224 11.68 -10.47 -9.46
N HIS A 225 12.25 -11.40 -10.22
CA HIS A 225 13.05 -12.48 -9.67
C HIS A 225 14.34 -11.90 -9.10
N GLN A 226 14.89 -12.60 -8.12
CA GLN A 226 16.22 -12.32 -7.60
C GLN A 226 17.07 -13.57 -7.57
N ASP A 227 18.38 -13.38 -7.72
CA ASP A 227 19.34 -14.48 -7.62
C ASP A 227 19.76 -14.75 -6.16
N SER A 228 20.66 -15.72 -5.97
CA SER A 228 21.18 -16.09 -4.65
C SER A 228 21.99 -14.99 -3.96
N ARG A 229 22.37 -13.93 -4.67
CA ARG A 229 23.04 -12.74 -4.12
C ARG A 229 22.05 -11.62 -3.80
N GLY A 230 20.76 -11.82 -4.05
CA GLY A 230 19.73 -10.82 -3.89
C GLY A 230 19.70 -9.77 -5.01
N LEU A 231 20.39 -10.01 -6.13
CA LEU A 231 20.37 -9.10 -7.27
C LEU A 231 19.09 -9.32 -8.09
N ILE A 232 18.44 -8.21 -8.44
CA ILE A 232 17.23 -8.19 -9.25
C ILE A 232 17.56 -8.70 -10.65
N SER A 233 16.68 -9.53 -11.20
CA SER A 233 16.69 -9.98 -12.59
C SER A 233 15.68 -9.19 -13.43
N ASN A 234 15.83 -9.27 -14.76
CA ASN A 234 14.79 -8.80 -15.67
C ASN A 234 13.65 -9.81 -15.85
N MET A 235 13.77 -11.03 -15.34
CA MET A 235 12.65 -11.96 -15.22
C MET A 235 11.77 -11.52 -14.05
N ALA A 236 10.46 -11.57 -14.22
CA ALA A 236 9.51 -11.23 -13.18
C ALA A 236 8.24 -12.07 -13.31
N THR A 237 7.52 -12.21 -12.20
CA THR A 237 6.20 -12.83 -12.17
C THR A 237 5.14 -11.75 -11.97
N LEU A 238 4.17 -11.74 -12.88
CA LEU A 238 2.99 -10.89 -12.84
C LEU A 238 1.84 -11.67 -12.21
N PHE A 239 1.41 -11.25 -11.03
CA PHE A 239 0.27 -11.82 -10.32
C PHE A 239 -0.96 -10.94 -10.53
N MET A 240 -2.07 -11.54 -10.92
CA MET A 240 -3.30 -10.82 -11.25
C MET A 240 -4.48 -11.41 -10.49
N TRP A 241 -5.26 -10.54 -9.85
CA TRP A 241 -6.54 -10.89 -9.23
C TRP A 241 -7.66 -10.15 -9.94
N HIS A 242 -8.59 -10.89 -10.54
CA HIS A 242 -9.72 -10.31 -11.24
C HIS A 242 -10.94 -10.24 -10.32
N SER A 243 -11.64 -9.09 -10.33
CA SER A 243 -12.90 -8.94 -9.61
C SER A 243 -14.04 -9.76 -10.21
N SER A 244 -14.01 -10.02 -11.53
CA SER A 244 -15.07 -10.71 -12.25
C SER A 244 -14.55 -11.62 -13.38
N GLY A 245 -15.45 -12.43 -13.93
CA GLY A 245 -15.15 -13.36 -15.03
C GLY A 245 -14.61 -14.73 -14.58
N PRO A 246 -14.11 -15.55 -15.51
CA PRO A 246 -13.74 -16.95 -15.26
C PRO A 246 -12.52 -17.13 -14.36
N PHE A 247 -11.75 -16.07 -14.14
CA PHE A 247 -10.57 -16.06 -13.28
C PHE A 247 -10.80 -15.36 -11.93
N ALA A 248 -12.04 -14.93 -11.64
CA ALA A 248 -12.36 -14.29 -10.37
C ALA A 248 -12.09 -15.21 -9.17
N GLY A 249 -11.69 -14.62 -8.05
CA GLY A 249 -11.50 -15.35 -6.78
C GLY A 249 -10.18 -16.14 -6.68
N ARG A 250 -9.23 -15.93 -7.60
CA ARG A 250 -7.89 -16.54 -7.56
C ARG A 250 -6.82 -15.65 -8.16
N TRP A 251 -5.60 -15.84 -7.68
CA TRP A 251 -4.39 -15.25 -8.28
C TRP A 251 -3.97 -16.02 -9.53
N VAL A 252 -3.89 -15.33 -10.66
CA VAL A 252 -3.32 -15.83 -11.92
C VAL A 252 -1.88 -15.36 -12.02
N GLN A 253 -0.99 -16.22 -12.49
CA GLN A 253 0.46 -15.96 -12.55
C GLN A 253 0.92 -16.00 -14.00
N LYS A 254 1.76 -15.04 -14.39
CA LYS A 254 2.41 -15.00 -15.70
C LYS A 254 3.88 -14.61 -15.54
N GLU A 255 4.76 -15.43 -16.12
CA GLU A 255 6.18 -15.09 -16.24
C GLU A 255 6.37 -14.08 -17.36
N VAL A 256 7.11 -13.01 -17.07
CA VAL A 256 7.34 -11.90 -18.01
C VAL A 256 8.81 -11.48 -17.98
N VAL A 257 9.27 -10.93 -19.11
CA VAL A 257 10.61 -10.34 -19.23
C VAL A 257 10.46 -8.83 -19.27
N LEU A 258 11.08 -8.16 -18.30
CA LEU A 258 11.04 -6.72 -18.15
C LEU A 258 12.17 -6.06 -18.96
N PRO A 259 11.88 -5.05 -19.78
CA PRO A 259 12.90 -4.29 -20.51
C PRO A 259 13.56 -3.24 -19.62
N LEU A 260 14.03 -3.64 -18.43
CA LEU A 260 14.65 -2.74 -17.47
C LEU A 260 15.98 -2.21 -18.00
N PRO A 261 16.35 -0.95 -17.65
CA PRO A 261 17.69 -0.46 -17.91
C PRO A 261 18.70 -1.29 -17.11
N SER A 262 19.75 -1.77 -17.79
CA SER A 262 20.88 -2.46 -17.16
C SER A 262 22.10 -1.55 -17.12
N GLU A 263 22.77 -1.46 -15.98
CA GLU A 263 24.11 -0.90 -15.92
C GLU A 263 25.15 -2.02 -16.17
N PRO A 264 26.15 -1.81 -17.03
CA PRO A 264 27.25 -2.76 -17.18
C PRO A 264 28.13 -2.70 -15.93
N GLU A 265 28.17 -3.77 -15.14
CA GLU A 265 29.14 -3.89 -14.04
C GLU A 265 30.53 -4.22 -14.61
N GLU A 266 31.56 -3.42 -14.27
CA GLU A 266 32.94 -3.59 -14.77
C GLU A 266 33.59 -4.92 -14.36
N HIS A 267 32.98 -5.68 -13.44
CA HIS A 267 33.57 -6.86 -12.82
C HIS A 267 32.68 -8.11 -12.85
N THR A 268 31.47 -8.04 -13.43
CA THR A 268 30.59 -9.21 -13.59
C THR A 268 30.08 -9.27 -15.02
N SER A 269 29.98 -10.48 -15.58
CA SER A 269 29.38 -10.68 -16.91
C SER A 269 27.85 -10.57 -16.91
N GLN A 270 27.24 -10.15 -15.80
CA GLN A 270 25.79 -10.16 -15.60
C GLN A 270 25.26 -8.73 -15.45
N PRO A 271 24.15 -8.40 -16.13
CA PRO A 271 23.53 -7.08 -15.99
C PRO A 271 23.00 -6.89 -14.57
N SER A 272 23.25 -5.71 -14.00
CA SER A 272 22.71 -5.29 -12.71
C SER A 272 21.50 -4.39 -12.96
N TYR A 273 20.38 -4.72 -12.33
CA TYR A 273 19.13 -3.96 -12.43
C TYR A 273 18.83 -3.31 -11.08
N ASN A 274 18.62 -1.99 -11.08
CA ASN A 274 18.34 -1.21 -9.87
C ASN A 274 17.02 -0.42 -9.96
N PHE A 275 16.14 -0.79 -10.89
CA PHE A 275 14.83 -0.17 -11.06
C PHE A 275 13.98 -0.33 -9.79
N CYS A 276 13.48 0.78 -9.27
CA CYS A 276 12.62 0.79 -8.10
C CYS A 276 11.45 1.75 -8.31
N ALA A 277 10.24 1.20 -8.39
CA ALA A 277 9.02 1.96 -8.57
C ALA A 277 8.72 2.82 -7.32
N ASP A 278 8.72 4.14 -7.45
CA ASP A 278 8.31 5.09 -6.41
C ASP A 278 6.81 5.38 -6.44
N THR A 279 6.16 5.09 -7.57
CA THR A 279 4.72 5.19 -7.71
C THR A 279 4.21 4.29 -8.83
N VAL A 280 2.94 3.89 -8.74
CA VAL A 280 2.25 3.13 -9.78
C VAL A 280 0.90 3.77 -10.09
N PHE A 281 0.48 3.77 -11.35
CA PHE A 281 -0.84 4.27 -11.75
C PHE A 281 -1.33 3.63 -13.05
N ALA A 282 -2.64 3.63 -13.22
CA ALA A 282 -3.31 3.21 -14.45
C ALA A 282 -3.30 4.32 -15.52
N VAL A 283 -3.36 3.88 -16.77
CA VAL A 283 -3.59 4.74 -17.93
C VAL A 283 -4.69 4.12 -18.80
N GLY A 284 -5.79 4.86 -18.96
CA GLY A 284 -6.97 4.34 -19.63
C GLY A 284 -7.56 3.16 -18.86
N ASN A 285 -7.96 2.13 -19.58
CA ASN A 285 -8.53 0.89 -19.04
C ASN A 285 -7.71 -0.35 -19.45
N ILE A 286 -6.50 -0.17 -19.99
CA ILE A 286 -5.68 -1.25 -20.55
C ILE A 286 -4.20 -1.21 -20.13
N CYS A 287 -3.69 -0.09 -19.63
CA CYS A 287 -2.26 0.09 -19.36
C CYS A 287 -2.00 0.32 -17.86
N LEU A 288 -0.91 -0.26 -17.34
CA LEU A 288 -0.37 0.04 -16.01
C LEU A 288 1.06 0.58 -16.14
N CYS A 289 1.42 1.54 -15.29
CA CYS A 289 2.73 2.20 -15.29
C CYS A 289 3.38 2.11 -13.91
N TRP A 290 4.52 1.43 -13.81
CA TRP A 290 5.41 1.49 -12.66
C TRP A 290 6.49 2.55 -12.93
N VAL A 291 6.64 3.51 -12.03
CA VAL A 291 7.50 4.67 -12.25
C VAL A 291 8.64 4.68 -11.24
N ASP A 292 9.86 4.59 -11.74
CA ASP A 292 11.05 4.99 -11.00
C ASP A 292 11.33 6.47 -11.31
N LEU A 293 11.21 7.33 -10.31
CA LEU A 293 11.37 8.79 -10.47
C LEU A 293 12.82 9.20 -10.79
N LEU A 294 13.78 8.27 -10.74
CA LEU A 294 15.17 8.51 -11.16
C LEU A 294 15.46 7.99 -12.57
N GLN A 295 14.76 6.95 -13.04
CA GLN A 295 15.12 6.24 -14.27
C GLN A 295 14.08 6.36 -15.38
N GLY A 296 12.78 6.19 -15.07
CA GLY A 296 11.75 6.17 -16.10
C GLY A 296 10.50 5.40 -15.71
N ILE A 297 9.73 5.04 -16.73
CA ILE A 297 8.45 4.37 -16.61
C ILE A 297 8.56 2.99 -17.23
N LEU A 298 8.29 1.95 -16.46
CA LEU A 298 7.98 0.63 -16.96
C LEU A 298 6.47 0.57 -17.26
N VAL A 299 6.12 0.54 -18.54
CA VAL A 299 4.72 0.46 -18.98
C VAL A 299 4.40 -0.98 -19.35
N CYS A 300 3.30 -1.49 -18.81
CA CYS A 300 2.63 -2.70 -19.28
C CYS A 300 1.44 -2.28 -20.16
N ASP A 301 1.56 -2.49 -21.46
CA ASP A 301 0.49 -2.29 -22.42
C ASP A 301 -0.39 -3.56 -22.45
N TYR A 302 -1.71 -3.38 -22.48
CA TYR A 302 -2.69 -4.48 -22.52
C TYR A 302 -2.53 -5.51 -21.39
N VAL A 303 -2.61 -5.03 -20.14
CA VAL A 303 -2.43 -5.85 -18.92
C VAL A 303 -3.25 -7.14 -18.92
N LEU A 304 -4.46 -7.10 -19.48
CA LEU A 304 -5.39 -8.23 -19.52
C LEU A 304 -5.13 -9.21 -20.68
N ALA A 305 -4.22 -8.89 -21.60
CA ALA A 305 -3.89 -9.79 -22.71
C ALA A 305 -3.20 -11.06 -22.19
N ASP A 306 -3.27 -12.15 -22.97
CA ASP A 306 -2.57 -13.40 -22.63
C ASP A 306 -1.07 -13.18 -22.45
N HIS A 307 -0.48 -12.33 -23.30
CA HIS A 307 0.92 -11.94 -23.27
C HIS A 307 1.02 -10.41 -23.12
N PRO A 308 1.03 -9.89 -21.88
CA PRO A 308 1.15 -8.45 -21.65
C PRO A 308 2.51 -7.94 -22.15
N GLU A 309 2.49 -6.79 -22.84
CA GLU A 309 3.70 -6.21 -23.43
C GLU A 309 4.32 -5.19 -22.50
N PHE A 310 5.59 -5.39 -22.14
CA PHE A 310 6.34 -4.42 -21.35
C PHE A 310 7.25 -3.56 -22.24
N ARG A 311 7.35 -2.27 -21.90
CA ARG A 311 8.34 -1.36 -22.47
C ARG A 311 8.81 -0.36 -21.44
N PHE A 312 10.03 0.12 -21.64
CA PHE A 312 10.63 1.12 -20.78
C PHE A 312 10.71 2.47 -21.47
N VAL A 313 10.19 3.50 -20.81
CA VAL A 313 10.25 4.90 -21.24
C VAL A 313 11.21 5.64 -20.31
N LYS A 314 12.43 5.92 -20.81
CA LYS A 314 13.43 6.69 -20.08
C LYS A 314 12.90 8.08 -19.72
N LEU A 315 13.34 8.62 -18.58
CA LEU A 315 13.13 10.04 -18.27
C LEU A 315 13.79 10.95 -19.31
N PRO A 316 13.35 12.21 -19.41
CA PRO A 316 14.04 13.22 -20.21
C PRO A 316 15.53 13.29 -19.82
N GLU A 317 16.42 13.38 -20.81
CA GLU A 317 17.89 13.36 -20.60
C GLU A 317 18.37 14.41 -19.59
N ALA A 318 17.76 15.59 -19.60
CA ALA A 318 18.05 16.67 -18.65
C ALA A 318 17.67 16.35 -17.18
N CYS A 319 16.96 15.25 -16.93
CA CYS A 319 16.47 14.82 -15.62
C CYS A 319 17.02 13.47 -15.18
N SER A 320 17.66 12.73 -16.08
CA SER A 320 18.33 11.46 -15.76
C SER A 320 19.48 11.74 -14.81
N VAL A 321 19.36 11.24 -13.58
CA VAL A 321 20.46 11.29 -12.62
C VAL A 321 21.23 10.00 -12.81
N GLY A 322 22.49 10.08 -13.20
CA GLY A 322 23.37 8.93 -13.02
C GLY A 322 23.35 8.61 -11.53
N ILE A 323 22.83 7.43 -11.16
CA ILE A 323 22.72 6.98 -9.77
C ILE A 323 24.15 6.78 -9.26
N LYS A 324 24.83 7.88 -8.95
CA LYS A 324 26.03 7.84 -8.14
C LYS A 324 25.52 7.60 -6.73
N PRO A 325 25.97 6.53 -6.07
CA PRO A 325 25.62 6.33 -4.68
C PRO A 325 25.97 7.60 -3.92
N ASP A 326 25.02 8.10 -3.14
CA ASP A 326 25.29 9.03 -2.06
C ASP A 326 26.54 8.55 -1.30
N PRO A 327 27.44 9.40 -0.78
CA PRO A 327 28.44 8.98 0.19
C PRO A 327 27.92 8.05 1.31
N ASP A 328 26.62 8.11 1.63
CA ASP A 328 25.92 7.23 2.58
C ASP A 328 25.24 5.98 1.94
N GLY A 329 25.44 5.73 0.64
CA GLY A 329 25.17 4.44 -0.01
C GLY A 329 23.74 4.18 -0.52
N GLY A 330 22.84 5.17 -0.54
CA GLY A 330 21.43 4.98 -0.94
C GLY A 330 20.99 5.71 -2.22
N ARG A 331 19.81 5.34 -2.76
CA ARG A 331 19.13 6.05 -3.87
C ARG A 331 18.40 7.34 -3.45
N GLY A 332 18.54 7.74 -2.19
CA GLY A 332 17.80 8.86 -1.58
C GLY A 332 16.29 8.62 -1.53
N LEU A 333 15.52 9.71 -1.39
CA LEU A 333 14.05 9.71 -1.39
C LEU A 333 13.51 10.53 -2.57
N PRO A 334 13.44 9.96 -3.80
CA PRO A 334 13.07 10.70 -5.01
C PRO A 334 11.72 11.42 -4.88
N GLY A 335 10.76 10.82 -4.15
CA GLY A 335 9.43 11.40 -3.93
C GLY A 335 9.41 12.75 -3.20
N GLN A 336 10.50 13.16 -2.54
CA GLN A 336 10.58 14.48 -1.89
C GLN A 336 10.73 15.63 -2.89
N TYR A 337 11.29 15.37 -4.08
CA TYR A 337 11.61 16.41 -5.06
C TYR A 337 11.21 16.05 -6.49
N ARG A 338 10.56 14.89 -6.68
CA ARG A 338 10.03 14.42 -7.96
C ARG A 338 8.64 13.84 -7.76
N SER A 339 7.80 14.01 -8.75
CA SER A 339 6.48 13.39 -8.78
C SER A 339 6.04 13.12 -10.21
N MET A 340 5.22 12.09 -10.39
CA MET A 340 4.65 11.73 -11.68
C MET A 340 3.20 11.30 -11.51
N CYS A 341 2.34 11.73 -12.41
CA CYS A 341 0.93 11.31 -12.42
C CYS A 341 0.38 11.22 -13.85
N CYS A 342 -0.64 10.40 -14.03
CA CYS A 342 -1.47 10.37 -15.22
C CYS A 342 -2.65 11.32 -15.06
N LYS A 343 -2.95 12.12 -16.09
CA LYS A 343 -4.15 12.96 -16.16
C LYS A 343 -4.93 12.64 -17.42
N ARG A 344 -6.26 12.60 -17.29
CA ARG A 344 -7.16 12.49 -18.43
C ARG A 344 -7.26 13.84 -19.14
N ARG A 345 -7.16 13.84 -20.46
CA ARG A 345 -7.32 15.01 -21.33
C ARG A 345 -8.31 14.65 -22.44
N GLY A 346 -9.60 14.82 -22.16
CA GLY A 346 -10.67 14.39 -23.05
C GLY A 346 -10.73 12.86 -23.15
N ALA A 347 -10.56 12.32 -24.36
CA ALA A 347 -10.44 10.88 -24.61
C ALA A 347 -9.02 10.34 -24.41
N ASP A 348 -8.01 11.21 -24.37
CA ASP A 348 -6.61 10.83 -24.23
C ASP A 348 -6.14 10.88 -22.77
N HIS A 349 -4.96 10.29 -22.55
CA HIS A 349 -4.24 10.38 -21.30
C HIS A 349 -2.89 11.07 -21.53
N VAL A 350 -2.44 11.83 -20.55
CA VAL A 350 -1.12 12.47 -20.52
C VAL A 350 -0.44 12.18 -19.20
N ILE A 351 0.84 11.80 -19.24
CA ILE A 351 1.65 11.66 -18.03
C ILE A 351 2.39 12.97 -17.83
N LYS A 352 2.28 13.55 -16.63
CA LYS A 352 3.06 14.70 -16.20
C LYS A 352 4.12 14.26 -15.21
N PHE A 353 5.34 14.69 -15.45
CA PHE A 353 6.49 14.53 -14.56
C PHE A 353 6.95 15.90 -14.09
N ILE A 354 7.14 16.06 -12.79
CA ILE A 354 7.62 17.29 -12.16
C ILE A 354 8.89 16.97 -11.40
N PHE A 355 9.90 17.82 -11.56
CA PHE A 355 11.18 17.72 -10.88
C PHE A 355 11.60 19.08 -10.33
N MET A 356 11.97 19.11 -9.05
CA MET A 356 12.53 20.27 -8.37
C MET A 356 14.05 20.26 -8.45
N HIS A 357 14.62 21.30 -9.06
CA HIS A 357 16.07 21.53 -9.10
C HIS A 357 16.58 22.09 -7.77
N ARG A 358 17.81 21.73 -7.40
CA ARG A 358 18.57 22.26 -6.24
C ARG A 358 17.98 21.98 -4.85
N HIS A 359 16.98 21.11 -4.73
CA HIS A 359 16.51 20.65 -3.43
C HIS A 359 17.62 19.87 -2.69
N GLY A 360 17.87 20.18 -1.42
CA GLY A 360 18.85 19.46 -0.57
C GLY A 360 20.30 19.97 -0.60
N GLN A 361 20.66 20.97 -1.41
CA GLN A 361 22.04 21.50 -1.50
C GLN A 361 22.27 22.76 -0.65
N GLY A 362 21.54 22.95 0.46
CA GLY A 362 21.65 24.14 1.31
C GLY A 362 21.19 25.45 0.66
N ALA A 363 20.57 25.38 -0.53
CA ALA A 363 20.02 26.53 -1.22
C ALA A 363 18.71 26.99 -0.55
N GLY A 364 18.57 28.30 -0.33
CA GLY A 364 17.30 28.89 0.12
C GLY A 364 16.17 28.67 -0.89
N ILE A 365 14.91 28.76 -0.42
CA ILE A 365 13.69 28.50 -1.21
C ILE A 365 13.67 29.33 -2.52
N SER A 366 14.26 30.52 -2.52
CA SER A 366 14.37 31.42 -3.69
C SER A 366 15.23 30.87 -4.84
N GLY A 367 15.94 29.76 -4.65
CA GLY A 367 16.77 29.11 -5.66
C GLY A 367 16.19 27.84 -6.28
N VAL A 368 14.98 27.42 -5.86
CA VAL A 368 14.32 26.19 -6.37
C VAL A 368 13.63 26.50 -7.69
N ALA A 369 13.97 25.75 -8.74
CA ALA A 369 13.29 25.79 -10.03
C ALA A 369 12.53 24.48 -10.27
N LEU A 370 11.34 24.56 -10.86
CA LEU A 370 10.55 23.39 -11.24
C LEU A 370 10.67 23.18 -12.74
N SER A 371 10.92 21.94 -13.14
CA SER A 371 10.76 21.50 -14.52
C SER A 371 9.57 20.57 -14.63
N ILE A 372 8.74 20.81 -15.63
CA ILE A 372 7.55 20.00 -15.92
C ILE A 372 7.76 19.37 -17.28
N TRP A 373 7.54 18.07 -17.38
CA TRP A 373 7.59 17.31 -18.62
C TRP A 373 6.26 16.61 -18.84
N THR A 374 5.84 16.54 -20.10
CA THR A 374 4.59 15.89 -20.50
C THR A 374 4.88 14.79 -21.52
N LEU A 375 4.39 13.59 -21.25
CA LEU A 375 4.33 12.49 -22.21
C LEU A 375 2.89 12.35 -22.68
N GLU A 376 2.64 12.75 -23.92
CA GLU A 376 1.32 12.60 -24.55
C GLU A 376 1.16 11.17 -25.08
N GLN A 377 -0.07 10.63 -25.05
CA GLN A 377 -0.38 9.29 -25.53
C GLN A 377 0.58 8.23 -24.96
N PRO A 378 0.64 8.06 -23.63
CA PRO A 378 1.65 7.23 -22.98
C PRO A 378 1.62 5.76 -23.40
N CYS A 379 0.51 5.22 -23.93
CA CYS A 379 0.42 3.86 -24.50
C CYS A 379 0.90 3.78 -25.97
N ASN A 380 1.29 4.89 -26.61
CA ASN A 380 1.88 4.89 -27.95
C ASN A 380 3.41 4.78 -27.86
N LYS A 381 3.98 3.78 -28.55
CA LYS A 381 5.42 3.47 -28.53
C LYS A 381 6.30 4.61 -29.10
N LEU A 382 5.73 5.51 -29.90
CA LEU A 382 6.44 6.64 -30.51
C LEU A 382 6.42 7.92 -29.65
N SER A 383 5.72 7.88 -28.52
CA SER A 383 5.56 9.05 -27.65
C SER A 383 6.89 9.49 -27.04
N LYS A 384 7.11 10.80 -27.05
CA LYS A 384 8.32 11.45 -26.52
C LYS A 384 7.94 12.50 -25.50
N TRP A 385 8.82 12.68 -24.52
CA TRP A 385 8.70 13.76 -23.55
C TRP A 385 8.76 15.13 -24.23
N LYS A 386 7.87 16.02 -23.81
CA LYS A 386 7.84 17.43 -24.20
C LYS A 386 8.05 18.28 -22.96
N ALA A 387 8.99 19.22 -23.01
CA ALA A 387 9.19 20.19 -21.95
C ALA A 387 7.97 21.12 -21.85
N GLY A 388 7.45 21.30 -20.64
CA GLY A 388 6.44 22.30 -20.32
C GLY A 388 7.07 23.66 -20.03
N ARG A 389 6.29 24.74 -20.12
CA ARG A 389 6.75 26.06 -19.68
C ARG A 389 6.93 26.07 -18.16
N THR A 390 8.09 26.53 -17.71
CA THR A 390 8.39 26.84 -16.31
C THR A 390 7.90 28.27 -16.04
N SER A 391 6.69 28.46 -15.51
CA SER A 391 6.22 29.79 -15.10
C SER A 391 6.28 29.88 -13.58
N PHE A 392 7.13 30.77 -13.07
CA PHE A 392 7.19 31.17 -11.66
C PHE A 392 6.83 32.66 -11.50
N ASP A 393 5.97 33.20 -12.37
CA ASP A 393 5.65 34.63 -12.36
C ASP A 393 4.27 34.97 -11.74
N ASP A 394 3.49 34.02 -11.24
CA ASP A 394 2.10 34.29 -10.76
C ASP A 394 1.82 33.96 -9.27
N PHE A 395 2.84 33.80 -8.41
CA PHE A 395 2.62 33.58 -6.97
C PHE A 395 2.98 34.76 -6.06
N THR A 396 3.13 35.96 -6.63
CA THR A 396 3.16 37.21 -5.86
C THR A 396 2.00 38.10 -6.27
N GLU A 397 0.78 37.74 -5.86
CA GLU A 397 -0.30 38.64 -5.43
C GLU A 397 -1.57 37.83 -5.14
N ALA A 398 -1.78 37.51 -3.86
CA ALA A 398 -3.10 37.38 -3.23
C ALA A 398 -2.94 37.53 -1.72
#